data_AF-A0A9E0Y612-F1
#
_entry.id   AF-A0A9E0Y612-F1
#
_cell.length_a   1.000
_cell.length_b   1.000
_cell.length_c   1.000
_cell.angle_alpha   90.00
_cell.angle_beta   90.00
_cell.angle_gamma   90.00
#
_symmetry.space_group_name_H-M   'P 1'
#
loop_
_entity.id
_entity.type
_entity.pdbx_description
1 polymer ?
#
loop_
_entity_poly.entity_id
_entity_poly.type
_entity_poly.pdbx_seq_one_letter_code
_entity_poly.pdbx_strand_id
1 'polypeptide(L)'
;MKNKLEVSFNSPQCGWMSIGFSDGRNEFHTTTAHAPHRSALPELLRILCNLLDAETAADEYVLRWNRNPEEFDFRFVRMNEEILLEIYQFPSEARLEPERELVYSFRGGLHDVCAAFYETFAQLHEDRDTDEFEFNWHQPFPFAEFENFKSKIETVRI
;
A
#
# COMPACT_ATOMS: atom_id res chain seq x y z
N MET A 1 -6.46 -23.90 0.31
CA MET A 1 -5.22 -23.10 0.39
C MET A 1 -5.66 -21.67 0.57
N LYS A 2 -5.30 -21.01 1.69
CA LYS A 2 -5.48 -19.56 1.81
C LYS A 2 -4.54 -18.93 0.78
N ASN A 3 -5.03 -18.09 -0.12
CA ASN A 3 -4.16 -17.32 -1.00
C ASN A 3 -3.37 -16.35 -0.11
N LYS A 4 -2.04 -16.41 -0.14
CA LYS A 4 -1.17 -15.50 0.60
C LYS A 4 -0.96 -14.27 -0.28
N LEU A 5 -1.19 -13.08 0.27
CA LEU A 5 -0.84 -11.84 -0.41
C LEU A 5 0.68 -11.64 -0.36
N GLU A 6 1.26 -11.35 -1.50
CA GLU A 6 2.62 -10.84 -1.64
C GLU A 6 2.53 -9.37 -2.08
N VAL A 7 3.29 -8.51 -1.40
CA VAL A 7 3.39 -7.08 -1.71
C VAL A 7 4.85 -6.78 -2.02
N SER A 8 5.11 -6.01 -3.08
CA SER A 8 6.46 -5.61 -3.47
C SER A 8 6.54 -4.11 -3.66
N PHE A 9 7.67 -3.53 -3.23
CA PHE A 9 8.11 -2.21 -3.63
C PHE A 9 9.41 -2.39 -4.41
N ASN A 10 9.48 -1.84 -5.62
CA ASN A 10 10.76 -1.70 -6.29
C ASN A 10 11.41 -0.42 -5.82
N SER A 11 12.74 -0.45 -5.66
CA SER A 11 13.54 0.72 -5.31
C SER A 11 13.18 1.91 -6.19
N PRO A 12 12.99 3.10 -5.61
CA PRO A 12 12.62 4.27 -6.39
C PRO A 12 13.72 4.57 -7.43
N GLN A 13 13.31 5.03 -8.61
CA GLN A 13 14.18 5.44 -9.70
C GLN A 13 13.63 6.74 -10.31
N CYS A 14 14.41 7.83 -10.25
CA CYS A 14 14.05 9.12 -10.88
C CYS A 14 12.65 9.66 -10.52
N GLY A 15 12.22 9.49 -9.27
CA GLY A 15 10.92 9.93 -8.76
C GLY A 15 9.76 8.98 -9.06
N TRP A 16 10.06 7.73 -9.45
CA TRP A 16 9.10 6.65 -9.69
C TRP A 16 9.35 5.45 -8.78
N MET A 17 8.30 4.84 -8.25
CA MET A 17 8.39 3.64 -7.41
C MET A 17 7.28 2.68 -7.81
N SER A 18 7.61 1.42 -8.08
CA SER A 18 6.59 0.41 -8.38
C SER A 18 6.03 -0.19 -7.11
N ILE A 19 4.73 -0.45 -7.10
CA ILE A 19 4.08 -1.34 -6.14
C ILE A 19 3.46 -2.53 -6.89
N GLY A 20 3.66 -3.72 -6.34
CA GLY A 20 3.12 -4.97 -6.85
C GLY A 20 2.28 -5.70 -5.82
N PHE A 21 1.27 -6.41 -6.29
CA PHE A 21 0.40 -7.28 -5.51
C PHE A 21 0.23 -8.60 -6.24
N SER A 22 0.44 -9.72 -5.56
CA SER A 22 0.22 -11.06 -6.10
C SER A 22 -0.43 -11.97 -5.06
N ASP A 23 -1.37 -12.80 -5.49
CA ASP A 23 -1.99 -13.83 -4.62
C ASP A 23 -1.72 -15.26 -5.12
N GLY A 24 -0.77 -15.40 -6.06
CA GLY A 24 -0.45 -16.65 -6.76
C GLY A 24 -1.43 -17.03 -7.87
N ARG A 25 -2.51 -16.26 -8.08
CA ARG A 25 -3.48 -16.45 -9.18
C ARG A 25 -3.64 -15.19 -10.02
N ASN A 26 -3.74 -14.05 -9.37
CA ASN A 26 -3.85 -12.73 -9.95
C ASN A 26 -2.66 -11.90 -9.50
N GLU A 27 -2.25 -11.00 -10.38
CA GLU A 27 -1.12 -10.11 -10.15
C GLU A 27 -1.49 -8.70 -10.67
N PHE A 28 -1.12 -7.69 -9.90
CA PHE A 28 -1.28 -6.29 -10.28
C PHE A 28 0.00 -5.53 -9.98
N HIS A 29 0.43 -4.72 -10.93
CA HIS A 29 1.63 -3.91 -10.82
C HIS A 29 1.35 -2.52 -11.35
N THR A 30 1.74 -1.50 -10.58
CA THR A 30 1.67 -0.11 -11.02
C THR A 30 2.89 0.65 -10.54
N THR A 31 3.23 1.73 -11.23
CA THR A 31 4.31 2.67 -10.89
C THR A 31 3.70 3.96 -10.38
N THR A 32 4.18 4.49 -9.27
CA THR A 32 3.75 5.80 -8.77
C THR A 32 4.72 6.89 -9.13
N ALA A 33 4.18 8.02 -9.59
CA ALA A 33 4.93 9.26 -9.60
C ALA A 33 4.94 9.86 -8.18
N HIS A 34 6.03 10.54 -7.82
CA HIS A 34 6.15 11.26 -6.53
C HIS A 34 5.13 12.41 -6.36
N ALA A 35 4.45 12.84 -7.43
CA ALA A 35 3.43 13.87 -7.44
C ALA A 35 2.23 13.39 -8.29
N PRO A 36 0.98 13.74 -7.94
CA PRO A 36 0.58 14.70 -6.90
C PRO A 36 0.56 14.15 -5.47
N HIS A 37 0.58 12.82 -5.29
CA HIS A 37 0.38 12.16 -3.99
C HIS A 37 1.67 12.03 -3.17
N ARG A 38 2.21 13.18 -2.74
CA ARG A 38 3.49 13.25 -2.00
C ARG A 38 3.52 12.53 -0.64
N SER A 39 2.36 12.12 -0.15
CA SER A 39 2.20 11.45 1.14
C SER A 39 1.72 10.01 1.01
N ALA A 40 1.78 9.40 -0.18
CA ALA A 40 1.19 8.07 -0.41
C ALA A 40 1.77 6.98 0.52
N LEU A 41 3.09 6.95 0.72
CA LEU A 41 3.73 6.00 1.64
C LEU A 41 3.38 6.22 3.12
N PRO A 42 3.51 7.44 3.70
CA PRO A 42 3.09 7.65 5.08
C PRO A 42 1.58 7.45 5.27
N GLU A 43 0.75 7.77 4.28
CA GLU A 43 -0.69 7.52 4.32
C GLU A 43 -1.03 6.03 4.31
N LEU A 44 -0.36 5.24 3.46
CA LEU A 44 -0.49 3.79 3.46
C LEU A 44 -0.14 3.20 4.85
N LEU A 45 0.97 3.62 5.46
CA LEU A 45 1.35 3.15 6.80
C LEU A 45 0.31 3.54 7.86
N ARG A 46 -0.27 4.75 7.78
CA ARG A 46 -1.35 5.16 8.69
C ARG A 46 -2.61 4.32 8.50
N ILE A 47 -2.99 4.02 7.26
CA ILE A 47 -4.12 3.12 6.97
C ILE A 47 -3.87 1.74 7.58
N LEU A 48 -2.67 1.17 7.39
CA LEU A 48 -2.31 -0.14 7.96
C LEU A 48 -2.32 -0.12 9.50
N CYS A 49 -1.84 0.96 10.14
CA CYS A 49 -1.93 1.14 11.59
C CYS A 49 -3.38 1.17 12.08
N ASN A 50 -4.25 1.89 11.36
CA ASN A 50 -5.65 2.04 11.71
C ASN A 50 -6.44 0.73 11.53
N LEU A 51 -6.09 -0.08 10.52
CA LEU A 51 -6.66 -1.41 10.29
C LEU A 51 -6.35 -2.38 11.44
N LEU A 52 -5.15 -2.29 12.01
CA LEU A 52 -4.74 -3.09 13.18
C LEU A 52 -5.32 -2.59 14.51
N ASP A 53 -5.85 -1.36 14.54
CA ASP A 53 -6.44 -0.79 15.74
C ASP A 53 -7.88 -1.29 15.90
N ALA A 54 -8.23 -1.93 17.01
CA ALA A 54 -9.60 -2.41 17.23
C ALA A 54 -10.57 -1.28 17.62
N GLU A 55 -10.05 -0.12 18.03
CA GLU A 55 -10.86 1.00 18.53
C GLU A 55 -11.22 2.01 17.43
N THR A 56 -10.73 1.84 16.20
CA THR A 56 -11.07 2.70 15.08
C THR A 56 -12.50 2.46 14.59
N ALA A 57 -13.26 3.55 14.45
CA ALA A 57 -14.67 3.50 14.04
C ALA A 57 -14.87 3.35 12.52
N ALA A 58 -13.79 3.40 11.72
CA ALA A 58 -13.87 3.32 10.27
C ALA A 58 -13.45 1.93 9.80
N ASP A 59 -14.35 1.27 9.07
CA ASP A 59 -14.09 -0.02 8.44
C ASP A 59 -13.57 0.12 7.00
N GLU A 60 -13.49 1.35 6.48
CA GLU A 60 -13.09 1.59 5.09
C GLU A 60 -12.07 2.73 4.98
N TYR A 61 -11.02 2.48 4.21
CA TYR A 61 -9.96 3.43 3.91
C TYR A 61 -9.65 3.42 2.41
N VAL A 62 -9.34 4.58 1.85
CA VAL A 62 -8.94 4.71 0.45
C VAL A 62 -7.62 5.46 0.38
N LEU A 63 -6.60 4.81 -0.18
CA LEU A 63 -5.34 5.43 -0.53
C LEU A 63 -5.39 5.82 -2.01
N ARG A 64 -5.06 7.09 -2.30
CA ARG A 64 -4.93 7.56 -3.69
C ARG A 64 -3.52 7.34 -4.20
N TRP A 65 -3.42 6.94 -5.46
CA TRP A 65 -2.16 6.59 -6.12
C TRP A 65 -2.20 7.05 -7.57
N ASN A 66 -1.07 7.43 -8.17
CA ASN A 66 -1.04 8.02 -9.52
C ASN A 66 0.09 7.43 -10.36
N ARG A 67 -0.24 7.07 -11.61
CA ARG A 67 0.68 6.72 -12.69
C ARG A 67 0.40 7.60 -13.90
N ASN A 68 0.66 8.91 -13.74
CA ASN A 68 0.45 9.97 -14.71
C ASN A 68 0.32 9.49 -16.19
N PRO A 69 -0.88 9.59 -16.82
CA PRO A 69 -2.09 10.26 -16.34
C PRO A 69 -3.04 9.38 -15.52
N GLU A 70 -2.80 8.06 -15.42
CA GLU A 70 -3.71 7.12 -14.74
C GLU A 70 -3.77 7.40 -13.23
N GLU A 71 -4.95 7.27 -12.63
CA GLU A 71 -5.15 7.36 -11.18
C GLU A 71 -5.64 6.02 -10.65
N PHE A 72 -5.33 5.73 -9.38
CA PHE A 72 -5.82 4.54 -8.71
C PHE A 72 -6.34 4.88 -7.32
N ASP A 73 -7.33 4.11 -6.90
CA ASP A 73 -7.77 4.02 -5.51
C ASP A 73 -7.48 2.63 -4.98
N PHE A 74 -6.67 2.55 -3.93
CA PHE A 74 -6.46 1.33 -3.18
C PHE A 74 -7.42 1.38 -1.99
N ARG A 75 -8.51 0.64 -2.10
CA ARG A 75 -9.58 0.59 -1.12
C ARG A 75 -9.37 -0.60 -0.20
N PHE A 76 -9.30 -0.33 1.09
CA PHE A 76 -9.19 -1.32 2.15
C PHE A 76 -10.48 -1.34 2.95
N VAL A 77 -11.17 -2.47 2.95
CA VAL A 77 -12.40 -2.67 3.73
C VAL A 77 -12.14 -3.75 4.78
N ARG A 78 -12.17 -3.35 6.05
CA ARG A 78 -12.09 -4.26 7.20
C ARG A 78 -13.43 -4.98 7.39
N MET A 79 -13.36 -6.28 7.59
CA MET A 79 -14.49 -7.16 7.86
C MET A 79 -14.11 -8.06 9.04
N ASN A 80 -14.15 -7.51 10.25
CA ASN A 80 -13.65 -8.16 11.48
C ASN A 80 -12.17 -8.53 11.38
N GLU A 81 -11.88 -9.84 11.25
CA GLU A 81 -10.54 -10.42 11.14
C GLU A 81 -10.07 -10.57 9.68
N GLU A 82 -10.84 -10.08 8.71
CA GLU A 82 -10.49 -10.09 7.29
C GLU A 82 -10.39 -8.66 6.73
N ILE A 83 -9.62 -8.51 5.65
CA ILE A 83 -9.59 -7.32 4.81
C ILE A 83 -9.98 -7.73 3.38
N LEU A 84 -10.79 -6.88 2.75
CA LEU A 84 -10.93 -6.79 1.30
C LEU A 84 -10.08 -5.62 0.79
N LEU A 85 -9.11 -5.93 -0.06
CA LEU A 85 -8.33 -4.96 -0.83
C LEU A 85 -8.87 -4.93 -2.26
N GLU A 86 -9.33 -3.77 -2.70
CA GLU A 86 -9.75 -3.51 -4.08
C GLU A 86 -8.89 -2.40 -4.66
N ILE A 87 -8.44 -2.56 -5.90
CA ILE A 87 -7.73 -1.51 -6.64
C ILE A 87 -8.59 -1.11 -7.81
N TYR A 88 -9.02 0.15 -7.80
CA TYR A 88 -9.74 0.77 -8.89
C TYR A 88 -8.81 1.63 -9.71
N GLN A 89 -8.87 1.53 -11.03
CA GLN A 89 -8.15 2.38 -11.96
C GLN A 89 -9.10 3.40 -12.58
N PHE A 90 -8.59 4.60 -12.80
CA PHE A 90 -9.20 5.65 -13.61
C PHE A 90 -8.24 6.00 -14.77
N PRO A 91 -8.72 6.16 -16.01
CA PRO A 91 -7.86 6.47 -17.15
C PRO A 91 -7.14 7.82 -17.07
N SER A 92 -7.65 8.76 -16.26
CA SER A 92 -7.09 10.10 -16.14
C SER A 92 -7.34 10.72 -14.76
N GLU A 93 -6.66 11.83 -14.48
CA GLU A 93 -6.85 12.68 -13.29
C GLU A 93 -8.29 13.22 -13.12
N ALA A 94 -9.11 13.19 -14.18
CA ALA A 94 -10.51 13.60 -14.13
C ALA A 94 -11.37 12.64 -13.30
N ARG A 95 -10.92 11.38 -13.13
CA ARG A 95 -11.53 10.36 -12.25
C ARG A 95 -13.03 10.21 -12.48
N LEU A 96 -13.41 10.06 -13.75
CA LEU A 96 -14.81 9.89 -14.13
C LEU A 96 -15.30 8.51 -13.68
N GLU A 97 -16.31 8.48 -12.80
CA GLU A 97 -16.90 7.23 -12.27
C GLU A 97 -17.31 6.21 -13.35
N PRO A 98 -17.89 6.60 -14.51
CA PRO A 98 -18.23 5.64 -15.57
C PRO A 98 -17.01 4.95 -16.21
N GLU A 99 -15.82 5.52 -16.05
CA GLU A 99 -14.55 5.00 -16.57
C GLU A 99 -13.75 4.23 -15.52
N ARG A 100 -14.27 4.13 -14.29
CA ARG A 100 -13.62 3.41 -13.19
C ARG A 100 -13.70 1.91 -13.41
N GLU A 101 -12.54 1.25 -13.37
CA GLU A 101 -12.43 -0.21 -13.52
C GLU A 101 -11.81 -0.85 -12.28
N LEU A 102 -12.37 -1.98 -11.82
CA LEU A 102 -11.74 -2.80 -10.78
C LEU A 102 -10.66 -3.67 -11.43
N VAL A 103 -9.40 -3.35 -11.16
CA VAL A 103 -8.24 -4.00 -11.80
C VAL A 103 -7.58 -5.05 -10.91
N TYR A 104 -7.83 -5.04 -9.61
CA TYR A 104 -7.36 -6.06 -8.69
C TYR A 104 -8.28 -6.17 -7.47
N SER A 105 -8.47 -7.39 -6.97
CA SER A 105 -9.22 -7.65 -5.74
C SER A 105 -8.59 -8.82 -4.98
N PHE A 106 -8.39 -8.64 -3.68
CA PHE A 106 -7.89 -9.66 -2.78
C PHE A 106 -8.66 -9.66 -1.47
N ARG A 107 -8.99 -10.84 -0.96
CA ARG A 107 -9.58 -11.03 0.38
C ARG A 107 -8.72 -11.97 1.19
N GLY A 108 -8.33 -11.55 2.39
CA GLY A 108 -7.50 -12.36 3.27
C GLY A 108 -7.59 -11.93 4.74
N GLY A 109 -6.86 -12.63 5.60
CA GLY A 109 -6.80 -12.29 7.02
C GLY A 109 -6.15 -10.93 7.24
N LEU A 110 -6.73 -10.11 8.12
CA LEU A 110 -6.24 -8.79 8.51
C LEU A 110 -4.74 -8.82 8.84
N HIS A 111 -4.34 -9.75 9.72
CA HIS A 111 -2.95 -9.88 10.14
C HIS A 111 -2.03 -10.38 9.04
N ASP A 112 -2.50 -11.31 8.20
CA ASP A 112 -1.72 -11.85 7.07
C ASP A 112 -1.44 -10.74 6.02
N VAL A 113 -2.44 -9.90 5.74
CA VAL A 113 -2.30 -8.76 4.82
C VAL A 113 -1.35 -7.72 5.39
N CYS A 114 -1.55 -7.29 6.64
CA CYS A 114 -0.64 -6.33 7.29
C CYS A 114 0.79 -6.88 7.40
N ALA A 115 0.95 -8.20 7.62
CA ALA A 115 2.25 -8.85 7.64
C ALA A 115 2.98 -8.75 6.30
N ALA A 116 2.27 -8.97 5.18
CA ALA A 116 2.85 -8.82 3.85
C ALA A 116 3.36 -7.40 3.61
N PHE A 117 2.55 -6.38 3.94
CA PHE A 117 3.00 -4.98 3.84
C PHE A 117 4.19 -4.67 4.75
N TYR A 118 4.21 -5.19 5.98
CA TYR A 118 5.33 -4.98 6.90
C TYR A 118 6.64 -5.55 6.35
N GLU A 119 6.61 -6.76 5.79
CA GLU A 119 7.79 -7.38 5.16
C GLU A 119 8.32 -6.49 4.03
N THR A 120 7.45 -5.95 3.18
CA THR A 120 7.84 -5.03 2.10
C THR A 120 8.43 -3.71 2.62
N PHE A 121 7.80 -3.09 3.62
CA PHE A 121 8.30 -1.84 4.19
C PHE A 121 9.61 -2.02 4.97
N ALA A 122 9.79 -3.17 5.63
CA ALA A 122 11.03 -3.51 6.32
C ALA A 122 12.18 -3.65 5.31
N GLN A 123 11.95 -4.36 4.19
CA GLN A 123 12.91 -4.45 3.10
C GLN A 123 13.26 -3.07 2.53
N LEU A 124 12.24 -2.26 2.21
CA LEU A 124 12.45 -0.90 1.71
C LEU A 124 13.24 -0.02 2.69
N HIS A 125 12.99 -0.17 3.99
CA HIS A 125 13.71 0.55 5.04
C HIS A 125 15.18 0.09 5.12
N GLU A 126 15.47 -1.20 4.99
CA GLU A 126 16.83 -1.75 4.99
C GLU A 126 17.62 -1.28 3.76
N ASP A 127 16.99 -1.31 2.59
CA ASP A 127 17.65 -0.96 1.32
C ASP A 127 17.79 0.55 1.09
N ARG A 128 17.12 1.39 1.89
CA ARG A 128 17.04 2.85 1.68
C ARG A 128 18.39 3.54 1.48
N ASP A 129 19.42 3.10 2.20
CA ASP A 129 20.75 3.70 2.18
C ASP A 129 21.54 3.22 0.95
N THR A 130 21.28 1.99 0.51
CA THR A 130 21.91 1.40 -0.68
C THR A 130 21.28 1.92 -1.98
N ASP A 131 19.97 2.16 -1.95
CA ASP A 131 19.19 2.64 -3.09
C ASP A 131 19.10 4.16 -3.18
N GLU A 132 19.86 4.89 -2.36
CA GLU A 132 19.79 6.36 -2.25
C GLU A 132 18.33 6.86 -2.22
N PHE A 133 17.48 6.22 -1.40
CA PHE A 133 16.02 6.34 -1.48
C PHE A 133 15.54 7.77 -1.59
N GLU A 134 16.02 8.67 -0.72
CA GLU A 134 15.56 10.06 -0.72
C GLU A 134 15.97 10.83 -1.98
N PHE A 135 17.16 10.52 -2.51
CA PHE A 135 17.66 11.11 -3.75
C PHE A 135 16.83 10.62 -4.94
N ASN A 136 16.59 9.32 -5.02
CA ASN A 136 15.87 8.70 -6.12
C ASN A 136 14.36 8.91 -6.05
N TRP A 137 13.78 9.03 -4.85
CA TRP A 137 12.35 9.20 -4.64
C TRP A 137 11.91 10.66 -4.51
N HIS A 138 12.86 11.55 -4.19
CA HIS A 138 12.60 12.95 -3.85
C HIS A 138 11.69 13.15 -2.63
N GLN A 139 11.59 12.15 -1.75
CA GLN A 139 10.88 12.23 -0.47
C GLN A 139 11.62 11.45 0.61
N PRO A 140 11.55 11.89 1.88
CA PRO A 140 12.12 11.13 2.98
C PRO A 140 11.36 9.83 3.21
N PHE A 141 12.05 8.83 3.75
CA PHE A 141 11.38 7.64 4.24
C PHE A 141 10.48 7.99 5.45
N PRO A 142 9.23 7.47 5.53
CA PRO A 142 8.30 7.80 6.61
C PRO A 142 8.61 7.05 7.92
N PHE A 143 9.72 7.41 8.58
CA PHE A 143 10.23 6.72 9.77
C PHE A 143 9.22 6.65 10.91
N ALA A 144 8.54 7.76 11.23
CA ALA A 144 7.62 7.82 12.37
C ALA A 144 6.42 6.87 12.19
N GLU A 145 5.83 6.87 11.01
CA GLU A 145 4.73 5.97 10.65
C GLU A 145 5.18 4.51 10.58
N PHE A 146 6.39 4.24 10.08
CA PHE A 146 6.93 2.89 9.99
C PHE A 146 7.20 2.28 11.37
N GLU A 147 7.83 3.02 12.28
CA GLU A 147 8.08 2.55 13.65
C GLU A 147 6.77 2.31 14.42
N ASN A 148 5.76 3.16 14.23
CA ASN A 148 4.43 2.93 14.80
C ASN A 148 3.79 1.64 14.24
N PHE A 149 3.86 1.44 12.93
CA PHE A 149 3.32 0.25 12.29
C PHE A 149 4.03 -1.02 12.77
N LYS A 150 5.36 -0.98 12.86
CA LYS A 150 6.19 -2.05 13.42
C LYS A 150 5.77 -2.42 14.84
N SER A 151 5.62 -1.43 15.73
CA SER A 151 5.20 -1.68 17.11
C SER A 151 3.82 -2.33 17.19
N LYS A 152 2.86 -1.86 16.39
CA LYS A 152 1.50 -2.44 16.33
C LYS A 152 1.51 -3.87 15.81
N ILE A 153 2.23 -4.15 14.73
CA ILE A 153 2.22 -5.49 14.14
C ILE A 153 2.97 -6.52 15.00
N GLU A 154 4.04 -6.12 15.69
CA GLU A 154 4.75 -6.97 16.65
C GLU A 154 3.86 -7.35 17.84
N THR A 155 2.98 -6.44 18.29
CA THR A 155 2.04 -6.70 19.39
C THR A 155 0.99 -7.76 19.03
N VAL A 156 0.61 -7.87 17.75
CA VAL A 156 -0.41 -8.83 17.30
C VAL A 156 0.16 -10.16 16.82
N ARG A 157 1.48 -10.23 16.57
CA ARG A 157 2.18 -11.48 16.20
C ARG A 157 2.51 -12.39 17.41
N ILE A 158 2.21 -11.96 18.64
CA ILE A 158 2.51 -12.67 19.90
C ILE A 158 1.31 -13.50 20.36
#